data_AF-A0A5V0A5Y3-F1
#
_entry.id   AF-A0A5V0A5Y3-F1
#
_cell.length_a   1.000
_cell.length_b   1.000
_cell.length_c   1.000
_cell.angle_alpha   90.00
_cell.angle_beta   90.00
_cell.angle_gamma   90.00
#
_symmetry.space_group_name_H-M   'P 1'
#
loop_
_entity.id
_entity.type
_entity.pdbx_description
1 polymer ?
#
loop_
_entity_poly.entity_id
_entity_poly.type
_entity_poly.pdbx_seq_one_letter_code
_entity_poly.pdbx_strand_id
1 'polypeptide(L)' 'MTDMDIEKEIVAKGKTAARVTPERIEAVISGEFYFTGADGYRSSPLWLKQEEPEPAPQSLELLTFCVLVLENGYTVTGE' A
#
# COMPACT_ATOMS: atom_id res chain seq x y z
N MET A 1 -15.75 -4.58 -24.78
CA MET A 1 -15.07 -5.82 -24.35
C MET A 1 -15.71 -6.23 -23.04
N THR A 2 -16.28 -7.42 -22.95
CA THR A 2 -16.91 -7.92 -21.71
C THR A 2 -15.93 -8.81 -20.94
N ASP A 3 -16.19 -9.05 -19.65
CA ASP A 3 -15.40 -9.98 -18.84
C ASP A 3 -15.35 -11.39 -19.45
N MET A 4 -16.46 -11.82 -20.08
CA MET A 4 -16.53 -13.09 -20.81
C MET A 4 -15.63 -13.11 -22.06
N ASP A 5 -15.48 -11.99 -22.77
CA ASP A 5 -14.58 -11.91 -23.92
C ASP A 5 -13.12 -12.00 -23.48
N ILE A 6 -12.77 -11.33 -22.38
CA ILE A 6 -11.44 -11.38 -21.77
C ILE A 6 -11.11 -12.80 -21.29
N GLU A 7 -12.06 -13.48 -20.63
CA GLU A 7 -11.86 -14.84 -20.15
C GLU A 7 -11.59 -15.83 -21.29
N LYS A 8 -12.35 -15.72 -22.39
CA LYS A 8 -12.09 -16.52 -23.61
C LYS A 8 -10.69 -16.30 -24.15
N GLU A 9 -10.20 -15.06 -24.18
CA GLU A 9 -8.85 -14.76 -24.64
C GLU A 9 -7.76 -15.36 -23.72
N ILE A 10 -7.95 -15.30 -22.40
CA ILE A 10 -7.00 -15.86 -21.43
C ILE A 10 -6.86 -17.38 -21.64
N VAL A 11 -8.00 -18.07 -21.79
CA VAL A 11 -8.04 -19.51 -22.06
C VAL A 11 -7.43 -19.83 -23.43
N ALA A 12 -7.80 -19.09 -24.48
CA ALA A 12 -7.27 -19.29 -25.83
C ALA A 12 -5.75 -19.08 -25.92
N LYS A 13 -5.20 -18.16 -25.11
CA LYS A 13 -3.76 -17.92 -24.99
C LYS A 13 -3.04 -18.92 -24.07
N GLY A 14 -3.75 -19.92 -23.52
CA GLY A 14 -3.17 -20.94 -22.64
C GLY A 14 -2.67 -20.40 -21.30
N LYS A 15 -3.17 -19.24 -20.86
CA LYS A 15 -2.76 -18.62 -19.59
C LYS A 15 -3.50 -19.28 -18.42
N THR A 16 -2.97 -20.39 -17.94
CA THR A 16 -3.56 -21.24 -16.88
C THR A 16 -3.02 -20.95 -15.48
N ALA A 17 -2.38 -19.79 -15.27
CA ALA A 17 -1.91 -19.39 -13.94
C ALA A 17 -3.09 -19.31 -12.95
N ALA A 18 -2.81 -19.64 -11.69
CA ALA A 18 -3.81 -19.54 -10.62
C ALA A 18 -4.37 -18.11 -10.56
N ARG A 19 -5.70 -18.01 -10.40
CA ARG A 19 -6.36 -16.71 -10.26
C ARG A 19 -5.95 -16.09 -8.93
N VAL A 20 -5.66 -14.79 -8.97
CA VAL A 20 -5.46 -13.98 -7.77
C VAL A 20 -6.84 -13.62 -7.25
N THR A 21 -7.19 -14.10 -6.06
CA THR A 21 -8.42 -13.70 -5.35
C THR A 21 -8.08 -12.68 -4.27
N PRO A 22 -9.04 -11.83 -3.86
CA PRO A 22 -8.83 -10.92 -2.73
C PRO A 22 -8.35 -11.66 -1.48
N GLU A 23 -8.98 -12.79 -1.12
CA GLU A 23 -8.60 -13.57 0.06
C GLU A 23 -7.16 -14.08 -0.03
N ARG A 24 -6.70 -14.43 -1.24
CA ARG A 24 -5.32 -14.84 -1.46
C ARG A 24 -4.35 -13.68 -1.31
N ILE A 25 -4.73 -12.46 -1.73
CA ILE A 25 -3.91 -11.27 -1.55
C ILE A 25 -3.76 -10.98 -0.06
N GLU A 26 -4.88 -10.88 0.67
CA GLU A 26 -4.90 -10.62 2.12
C GLU A 26 -4.06 -11.65 2.89
N ALA A 27 -4.20 -12.93 2.53
CA ALA A 27 -3.50 -14.01 3.22
C ALA A 27 -1.96 -13.99 3.02
N VAL A 28 -1.43 -13.28 2.01
CA VAL A 28 0.02 -13.19 1.79
C VAL A 28 0.62 -11.86 2.26
N ILE A 29 -0.20 -10.95 2.80
CA ILE A 29 0.28 -9.70 3.40
C ILE A 29 0.72 -10.01 4.84
N SER A 30 1.99 -9.77 5.12
CA SER A 30 2.60 -9.93 6.43
C SER A 30 2.68 -8.63 7.24
N GLY A 31 2.52 -7.48 6.58
CA GLY A 31 2.48 -6.18 7.24
C GLY A 31 1.89 -5.10 6.35
N GLU A 32 1.15 -4.18 6.96
CA GLU A 32 0.51 -3.04 6.32
C GLU A 32 0.82 -1.78 7.12
N PHE A 33 1.39 -0.78 6.47
CA PHE A 33 1.81 0.45 7.13
C PHE A 33 1.34 1.66 6.35
N TYR A 34 0.62 2.55 7.01
CA TYR A 34 0.07 3.77 6.42
C TYR A 34 0.74 4.98 7.06
N PHE A 35 1.13 5.93 6.22
CA PHE A 35 1.78 7.15 6.68
C PHE A 35 1.32 8.35 5.87
N THR A 36 1.35 9.49 6.51
CA THR A 36 1.27 10.81 5.87
C THR A 36 2.61 11.54 5.97
N GLY A 37 2.77 12.62 5.22
CA GLY A 37 3.89 13.54 5.42
C GLY A 37 3.92 14.11 6.85
N ALA A 38 2.74 14.26 7.48
CA ALA A 38 2.62 14.77 8.84
C ALA A 38 3.17 13.78 9.88
N ASP A 39 3.03 12.48 9.65
CA ASP A 39 3.62 11.44 10.53
C ASP A 39 5.16 11.45 10.44
N GLY A 40 5.70 11.68 9.24
CA GLY A 40 7.14 11.92 9.04
C GLY A 40 7.62 13.19 9.75
N TYR A 41 6.86 14.27 9.71
CA TYR A 41 7.19 15.53 10.41
C TYR A 41 7.22 15.33 11.93
N ARG A 42 6.20 14.70 12.50
CA ARG A 42 6.05 14.46 13.95
C ARG A 42 7.09 13.49 14.51
N SER A 43 7.61 12.58 13.70
CA SER A 43 8.65 11.63 14.11
C SER A 43 10.08 12.21 14.09
N SER A 44 10.25 13.47 13.68
CA SER A 44 11.56 14.14 13.66
C SER A 44 12.14 14.28 15.08
N PRO A 45 13.45 13.99 15.29
CA PRO A 45 14.11 14.20 16.58
C PRO A 45 14.06 15.65 17.09
N LEU A 46 13.90 16.62 16.18
CA LEU A 46 13.73 18.04 16.55
C LEU A 46 12.32 18.34 17.06
N TRP A 47 11.32 17.62 16.55
CA TRP A 47 9.93 17.75 16.99
C TRP A 47 9.75 17.13 18.37
N LEU A 48 10.30 15.93 18.59
CA LEU A 48 10.22 15.20 19.87
C LEU A 48 10.95 15.87 21.05
N LYS A 49 11.83 16.84 20.79
CA LYS A 49 12.59 17.57 21.83
C LYS A 49 11.95 18.90 22.24
N GLN A 50 10.84 19.30 21.62
CA GLN A 50 10.14 20.53 21.96
C GLN A 50 9.29 20.32 23.21
N GLU A 51 9.36 21.26 24.15
CA GLU A 51 8.46 21.29 25.30
C GLU A 51 7.00 21.52 24.87
N GLU A 52 6.82 22.34 23.83
CA GLU A 52 5.54 22.57 23.15
C GLU A 52 5.75 22.42 21.63
N PRO A 53 5.46 21.23 21.05
CA PRO A 53 5.67 21.01 19.63
C PRO A 53 4.63 21.72 18.76
N GLU A 54 5.10 22.45 17.75
CA GLU A 54 4.24 23.04 16.72
C GLU A 54 3.50 21.95 15.91
N PRO A 55 2.24 22.16 15.50
CA PRO A 55 1.52 21.21 14.68
C PRO A 55 2.18 21.05 13.31
N ALA A 56 2.09 19.84 12.74
CA ALA A 56 2.51 19.61 11.37
C ALA A 56 1.72 20.53 10.41
N PRO A 57 2.36 21.13 9.39
CA PRO A 57 1.64 21.89 8.37
C PRO A 57 0.53 21.04 7.74
N GLN A 58 -0.68 21.60 7.61
CA GLN A 58 -1.84 20.89 7.07
C GLN A 58 -1.61 20.32 5.67
N SER A 59 -0.74 20.95 4.87
CA SER A 59 -0.35 20.44 3.55
C SER A 59 0.31 19.06 3.58
N LEU A 60 0.85 18.64 4.74
CA LEU A 60 1.46 17.32 4.92
C LEU A 60 0.46 16.21 5.24
N GLU A 61 -0.81 16.54 5.47
CA GLU A 61 -1.89 15.57 5.73
C GLU A 61 -2.61 15.12 4.46
N LEU A 62 -2.26 15.70 3.29
CA LEU A 62 -3.01 15.51 2.05
C LEU A 62 -2.79 14.17 1.36
N LEU A 63 -1.63 13.53 1.58
CA LEU A 63 -1.25 12.28 0.94
C LEU A 63 -1.03 11.21 1.99
N THR A 64 -1.79 10.13 1.90
CA THR A 64 -1.54 8.90 2.65
C THR A 64 -0.94 7.89 1.70
N PHE A 65 0.26 7.40 1.99
CA PHE A 65 0.86 6.30 1.25
C PHE A 65 0.89 5.05 2.12
N CYS A 66 0.88 3.88 1.47
CA CYS A 66 0.90 2.58 2.11
C CYS A 66 2.13 1.77 1.68
N VAL A 67 2.69 1.03 2.63
CA VAL A 67 3.72 0.03 2.41
C VAL A 67 3.17 -1.32 2.86
N LEU A 68 2.96 -2.23 1.91
CA LEU A 68 2.62 -3.62 2.17
C LEU A 68 3.89 -4.47 2.11
N VAL A 69 4.10 -5.33 3.09
CA VAL A 69 5.16 -6.34 3.10
C VAL A 69 4.53 -7.70 2.92
N LEU A 70 4.89 -8.42 1.86
CA LEU A 70 4.38 -9.75 1.57
C LEU A 70 5.24 -10.83 2.25
N GLU A 71 4.66 -12.00 2.53
CA GLU A 71 5.35 -13.12 3.18
C GLU A 71 6.63 -13.59 2.45
N ASN A 72 6.71 -13.35 1.13
CA ASN A 72 7.90 -13.66 0.33
C ASN A 72 9.01 -12.60 0.43
N GLY A 73 8.85 -11.59 1.29
CA GLY A 73 9.79 -10.48 1.48
C GLY A 73 9.69 -9.37 0.42
N TYR A 74 8.73 -9.44 -0.50
CA TYR A 74 8.49 -8.38 -1.47
C TYR A 74 7.70 -7.22 -0.85
N THR A 75 7.97 -6.00 -1.30
CA THR A 75 7.29 -4.79 -0.81
C THR A 75 6.48 -4.15 -1.93
N VAL A 76 5.23 -3.83 -1.64
CA VAL A 76 4.34 -3.07 -2.53
C VAL A 76 4.09 -1.70 -1.91
N THR A 77 4.23 -0.64 -2.71
CA THR A 77 3.94 0.73 -2.30
C THR A 77 2.74 1.27 -3.06
N GLY A 78 1.87 2.00 -2.38
CA GLY A 78 0.78 2.77 -2.99
C GLY A 78 0.81 4.21 -2.50
N GLU A 79 0.56 5.16 -3.40
CA GLU A 79 0.37 6.59 -3.10
C GLU A 79 -1.08 7.01 -3.37
#